data_AF-A0A2V6HHW8-F1
#
_entry.id   AF-A0A2V6HHW8-F1
#
_cell.length_a   1.000
_cell.length_b   1.000
_cell.length_c   1.000
_cell.angle_alpha   90.00
_cell.angle_beta   90.00
_cell.angle_gamma   90.00
#
_symmetry.space_group_name_H-M   'P 1'
#
loop_
_entity.id
_entity.type
_entity.pdbx_description
1 polymer ?
#
loop_
_entity_poly.entity_id
_entity_poly.type
_entity_poly.pdbx_seq_one_letter_code
_entity_poly.pdbx_strand_id
1 'polypeptide(L)'
;MRLMKITQNEVTVVADSREPGRSSRWRGRHRQHARARALPSIVAALFALSSATAFAQNPDNIAEREVQRRQAGIPAGEAALARGKSAMHSRNYTVAYQEFKTAIAYLPDAVVSGRAHDEAADGVCKSGTVLAEARIAQGDHAGAEAILSEIINRYDPNCRKAQELVANLRQPGYFNKTVDAGFINKVEEVKRLLAEADGYYQSGQYDKAMKSYDRVLALDPYNTAARRGQERIDNTKYQYGEEAYDETRARHLWKVEEAWQQPVRKYGAVGPAADNKGR
;
A
#
# COMPACT_ATOMS: atom_id res chain seq x y z
N MET A 1 33.09 21.84 -11.33
CA MET A 1 32.34 23.11 -11.38
C MET A 1 31.17 22.96 -12.36
N ARG A 2 29.98 22.60 -11.86
CA ARG A 2 28.68 22.78 -12.52
C ARG A 2 27.61 22.69 -11.42
N LEU A 3 27.06 23.85 -11.08
CA LEU A 3 25.99 24.03 -10.10
C LEU A 3 24.66 23.85 -10.83
N MET A 4 23.78 22.99 -10.31
CA MET A 4 22.39 22.91 -10.75
C MET A 4 21.51 23.24 -9.54
N LYS A 5 20.84 24.39 -9.63
CA LYS A 5 19.95 24.92 -8.60
C LYS A 5 18.60 24.22 -8.69
N ILE A 6 18.14 23.70 -7.56
CA ILE A 6 16.77 23.24 -7.32
C ILE A 6 15.99 24.45 -6.80
N THR A 7 14.90 24.81 -7.47
CA THR A 7 13.93 25.80 -6.96
C THR A 7 12.69 25.07 -6.47
N GLN A 8 12.46 25.15 -5.16
CA GLN A 8 11.19 24.84 -4.48
C GLN A 8 10.11 25.83 -4.93
N ASN A 9 8.84 25.43 -4.91
CA ASN A 9 7.76 26.37 -4.65
C ASN A 9 6.54 25.70 -4.02
N GLU A 10 5.93 26.49 -3.15
CA GLU A 10 5.19 26.13 -1.96
C GLU A 10 3.68 25.89 -2.15
N VAL A 11 3.15 25.23 -1.13
CA VAL A 11 1.75 25.03 -0.76
C VAL A 11 1.04 26.36 -0.50
N THR A 12 -0.19 26.51 -0.97
CA THR A 12 -1.20 27.31 -0.26
C THR A 12 -2.55 26.57 -0.27
N VAL A 13 -3.06 26.38 0.95
CA VAL A 13 -4.40 25.86 1.28
C VAL A 13 -5.27 27.08 1.54
N VAL A 14 -6.47 27.15 0.93
CA VAL A 14 -7.57 27.98 1.45
C VAL A 14 -8.87 27.20 1.30
N ALA A 15 -9.50 26.94 2.43
CA ALA A 15 -10.86 26.44 2.57
C ALA A 15 -11.86 27.59 2.39
N ASP A 16 -13.03 27.33 1.80
CA ASP A 16 -14.25 28.00 2.23
C ASP A 16 -15.48 27.12 1.96
N SER A 17 -16.55 27.46 2.65
CA SER A 17 -17.61 26.64 3.20
C SER A 17 -18.98 27.16 2.75
N ARG A 18 -20.04 26.38 3.07
CA ARG A 18 -21.48 26.74 3.16
C ARG A 18 -22.38 26.53 1.92
N GLU A 19 -23.07 25.39 1.97
CA GLU A 19 -24.53 25.27 2.19
C GLU A 19 -25.58 25.71 1.12
N PRO A 20 -26.81 25.15 1.20
CA PRO A 20 -27.59 24.73 0.03
C PRO A 20 -28.89 25.54 -0.19
N GLY A 21 -29.51 25.31 -1.36
CA GLY A 21 -30.97 25.20 -1.44
C GLY A 21 -31.70 26.10 -2.45
N ARG A 22 -32.84 25.54 -2.87
CA ARG A 22 -34.06 26.16 -3.42
C ARG A 22 -34.13 26.52 -4.91
N SER A 23 -34.91 25.67 -5.58
CA SER A 23 -36.16 26.01 -6.30
C SER A 23 -36.14 27.22 -7.24
N SER A 24 -36.53 26.99 -8.50
CA SER A 24 -37.87 27.36 -8.94
C SER A 24 -38.11 27.04 -10.41
N ARG A 25 -39.28 26.47 -10.61
CA ARG A 25 -40.02 26.28 -11.85
C ARG A 25 -40.43 27.64 -12.39
N TRP A 26 -40.10 28.00 -13.63
CA TRP A 26 -40.94 28.91 -14.43
C TRP A 26 -40.91 28.57 -15.93
N ARG A 27 -42.12 28.30 -16.42
CA ARG A 27 -42.54 28.40 -17.82
C ARG A 27 -42.27 29.81 -18.35
N GLY A 28 -41.79 29.90 -19.59
CA GLY A 28 -41.79 31.13 -20.37
C GLY A 28 -42.05 30.82 -21.84
N ARG A 29 -43.30 31.05 -22.25
CA ARG A 29 -43.84 30.95 -23.61
C ARG A 29 -43.74 32.33 -24.27
N HIS A 30 -43.77 32.37 -25.62
CA HIS A 30 -44.03 33.49 -26.57
C HIS A 30 -42.83 33.76 -27.48
N ARG A 31 -42.97 34.06 -28.78
CA ARG A 31 -44.08 34.25 -29.75
C ARG A 31 -43.39 34.14 -31.13
N GLN A 32 -43.79 33.22 -31.99
CA GLN A 32 -44.61 33.48 -33.18
C GLN A 32 -44.31 34.79 -33.94
N HIS A 33 -43.65 34.66 -35.09
CA HIS A 33 -43.99 35.45 -36.27
C HIS A 33 -44.49 34.51 -37.36
N ALA A 34 -45.80 34.58 -37.58
CA ALA A 34 -46.47 34.08 -38.76
C ALA A 34 -46.25 35.08 -39.92
N ARG A 35 -45.87 34.58 -41.09
CA ARG A 35 -46.40 35.11 -42.35
C ARG A 35 -46.77 33.95 -43.25
N ALA A 36 -48.08 33.87 -43.46
CA ALA A 36 -48.78 32.96 -44.33
C ALA A 36 -48.54 33.33 -45.80
N ARG A 37 -48.55 32.30 -46.67
CA ARG A 37 -49.34 32.30 -47.90
C ARG A 37 -49.70 30.86 -48.29
N ALA A 38 -51.00 30.60 -48.20
CA ALA A 38 -51.81 29.52 -48.80
C ALA A 38 -51.57 29.37 -50.32
N LEU A 39 -51.86 28.29 -51.06
CA LEU A 39 -52.48 26.94 -51.00
C LEU A 39 -52.37 26.40 -52.48
N PRO A 40 -52.85 25.21 -52.94
CA PRO A 40 -53.26 23.96 -52.27
C PRO A 40 -52.69 22.66 -52.92
N SER A 41 -52.87 21.54 -52.19
CA SER A 41 -53.16 20.17 -52.63
C SER A 41 -52.57 19.58 -53.91
N ILE A 42 -51.79 18.50 -53.77
CA ILE A 42 -51.95 17.21 -54.45
C ILE A 42 -51.12 16.16 -53.67
N VAL A 43 -51.81 15.18 -53.08
CA VAL A 43 -51.36 13.79 -52.85
C VAL A 43 -50.20 13.62 -51.84
N ALA A 44 -50.43 13.46 -50.54
CA ALA A 44 -51.02 12.27 -49.91
C ALA A 44 -50.54 10.91 -50.46
N ALA A 45 -49.24 10.76 -50.80
CA ALA A 45 -48.63 9.45 -51.08
C ALA A 45 -47.12 9.37 -50.78
N LEU A 46 -46.60 10.15 -49.81
CA LEU A 46 -45.18 10.11 -49.42
C LEU A 46 -44.94 10.00 -47.91
N PHE A 47 -45.99 9.72 -47.12
CA PHE A 47 -45.89 9.46 -45.67
C PHE A 47 -46.04 7.96 -45.34
N ALA A 48 -45.41 7.11 -46.15
CA ALA A 48 -45.23 5.68 -45.87
C ALA A 48 -43.77 5.24 -46.11
N LEU A 49 -42.81 6.17 -46.01
CA LEU A 49 -41.38 5.91 -46.23
C LEU A 49 -40.49 6.32 -45.05
N SER A 50 -41.02 6.31 -43.83
CA SER A 50 -40.25 6.63 -42.61
C SER A 50 -40.54 5.72 -41.42
N SER A 51 -41.07 4.51 -41.65
CA SER A 51 -41.42 3.58 -40.56
C SER A 51 -41.18 2.12 -40.93
N ALA A 52 -40.02 1.79 -41.51
CA ALA A 52 -39.59 0.40 -41.65
C ALA A 52 -38.07 0.27 -41.80
N THR A 53 -37.30 0.82 -40.86
CA THR A 53 -36.01 0.22 -40.50
C THR A 53 -36.21 -0.61 -39.24
N ALA A 54 -37.23 -1.48 -39.25
CA ALA A 54 -37.20 -2.65 -38.39
C ALA A 54 -36.06 -3.51 -38.93
N PHE A 55 -34.93 -3.49 -38.23
CA PHE A 55 -33.84 -4.43 -38.46
C PHE A 55 -34.42 -5.85 -38.45
N ALA A 56 -34.62 -6.43 -39.62
CA ALA A 56 -34.65 -7.87 -39.77
C ALA A 56 -33.24 -8.37 -39.43
N GLN A 57 -32.94 -8.52 -38.14
CA GLN A 57 -31.72 -9.20 -37.72
C GLN A 57 -31.94 -10.68 -38.01
N ASN A 58 -31.52 -11.13 -39.19
CA ASN A 58 -31.48 -12.56 -39.51
C ASN A 58 -30.68 -13.26 -38.40
N PRO A 59 -31.24 -14.31 -37.76
CA PRO A 59 -30.58 -15.01 -36.65
C PRO A 59 -29.19 -15.53 -37.04
N ASP A 60 -29.00 -15.89 -38.31
CA ASP A 60 -27.71 -16.31 -38.86
C ASP A 60 -26.65 -15.20 -38.80
N ASN A 61 -27.01 -13.94 -39.09
CA ASN A 61 -26.09 -12.80 -39.04
C ASN A 61 -25.77 -12.38 -37.59
N ILE A 62 -26.67 -12.63 -36.62
CA ILE A 62 -26.39 -12.42 -35.21
C ILE A 62 -25.43 -13.49 -34.68
N ALA A 63 -25.69 -14.77 -35.01
CA ALA A 63 -24.86 -15.89 -34.60
C ALA A 63 -23.43 -15.75 -35.14
N GLU A 64 -23.29 -15.38 -36.41
CA GLU A 64 -21.98 -15.23 -37.05
C GLU A 64 -21.17 -14.04 -36.50
N ARG A 65 -21.83 -12.92 -36.19
CA ARG A 65 -21.21 -11.80 -35.46
C ARG A 65 -20.78 -12.21 -34.05
N GLU A 66 -21.60 -13.00 -33.35
CA GLU A 66 -21.28 -13.48 -32.01
C GLU A 66 -20.10 -14.45 -32.03
N VAL A 67 -20.01 -15.32 -33.03
CA VAL A 67 -18.86 -16.20 -33.26
C VAL A 67 -17.60 -15.39 -33.55
N GLN A 68 -17.66 -14.41 -34.46
CA GLN A 68 -16.52 -13.55 -34.78
C GLN A 68 -16.06 -12.73 -33.57
N ARG A 69 -16.98 -12.22 -32.75
CA ARG A 69 -16.65 -11.50 -31.51
C ARG A 69 -15.89 -12.39 -30.52
N ARG A 70 -16.33 -13.64 -30.35
CA ARG A 70 -15.67 -14.61 -29.46
C ARG A 70 -14.31 -15.04 -30.00
N GLN A 71 -14.20 -15.27 -31.31
CA GLN A 71 -12.94 -15.57 -31.98
C GLN A 71 -11.93 -14.41 -31.86
N ALA A 72 -12.39 -13.17 -31.97
CA ALA A 72 -11.57 -11.99 -31.77
C ALA A 72 -11.08 -11.80 -30.32
N GLY A 73 -11.75 -12.43 -29.35
CA GLY A 73 -11.34 -12.44 -27.94
C GLY A 73 -10.22 -13.44 -27.62
N ILE A 74 -10.05 -14.48 -28.44
CA ILE A 74 -9.06 -15.55 -28.19
C ILE A 74 -7.63 -15.00 -28.11
N PRO A 75 -7.14 -14.12 -29.01
CA PRO A 75 -5.79 -13.56 -28.90
C PRO A 75 -5.57 -12.75 -27.61
N ALA A 76 -6.61 -12.07 -27.12
CA ALA A 76 -6.53 -11.34 -25.86
C ALA A 76 -6.42 -12.29 -24.66
N GLY A 77 -7.13 -13.42 -24.71
CA GLY A 77 -7.03 -14.51 -23.74
C GLY A 77 -5.65 -15.19 -23.74
N GLU A 78 -5.09 -15.48 -24.91
CA GLU A 78 -3.74 -16.03 -25.05
C GLU A 78 -2.67 -15.06 -24.55
N ALA A 79 -2.83 -13.76 -24.83
CA ALA A 79 -1.95 -12.73 -24.27
C ALA A 79 -2.04 -12.67 -22.74
N ALA A 80 -3.24 -12.81 -22.16
CA ALA A 80 -3.43 -12.90 -20.71
C ALA A 80 -2.79 -14.16 -20.11
N LEU A 81 -2.94 -15.32 -20.76
CA LEU A 81 -2.26 -16.56 -20.38
C LEU A 81 -0.74 -16.39 -20.34
N ALA A 82 -0.17 -15.74 -21.37
CA ALA A 82 1.27 -15.46 -21.43
C ALA A 82 1.72 -14.52 -20.29
N ARG A 83 0.96 -13.47 -20.00
CA ARG A 83 1.22 -12.57 -18.85
C ARG A 83 1.13 -13.32 -17.52
N GLY A 84 0.13 -14.19 -17.34
CA GLY A 84 -0.02 -15.05 -16.16
C GLY A 84 1.18 -15.97 -15.96
N LYS A 85 1.65 -16.62 -17.03
CA LYS A 85 2.87 -17.47 -17.00
C LYS A 85 4.12 -16.65 -16.64
N SER A 86 4.28 -15.47 -17.23
CA SER A 86 5.38 -14.56 -16.88
C SER A 86 5.33 -14.15 -15.40
N ALA A 87 4.16 -13.78 -14.89
CA ALA A 87 3.97 -13.43 -13.48
C ALA A 87 4.28 -14.62 -12.54
N MET A 88 3.96 -15.86 -12.93
CA MET A 88 4.36 -17.07 -12.20
C MET A 88 5.88 -17.20 -12.10
N HIS A 89 6.61 -16.98 -13.21
CA HIS A 89 8.07 -17.01 -13.21
C HIS A 89 8.67 -15.91 -12.33
N SER A 90 8.04 -14.73 -12.28
CA SER A 90 8.41 -13.63 -11.39
C SER A 90 7.95 -13.83 -9.93
N ARG A 91 7.32 -14.96 -9.59
CA ARG A 91 6.74 -15.27 -8.27
C ARG A 91 5.70 -14.24 -7.79
N ASN A 92 5.12 -13.49 -8.71
CA ASN A 92 4.05 -12.54 -8.42
C ASN A 92 2.69 -13.24 -8.55
N TYR A 93 2.35 -14.03 -7.54
CA TYR A 93 1.18 -14.92 -7.57
C TYR A 93 -0.16 -14.17 -7.57
N THR A 94 -0.22 -12.94 -7.05
CA THR A 94 -1.45 -12.13 -7.07
C THR A 94 -1.80 -11.73 -8.51
N VAL A 95 -0.83 -11.20 -9.26
CA VAL A 95 -1.02 -10.83 -10.66
C VAL A 95 -1.24 -12.07 -11.52
N ALA A 96 -0.49 -13.15 -11.28
CA ALA A 96 -0.66 -14.41 -11.99
C ALA A 96 -2.10 -14.95 -11.85
N TYR A 97 -2.62 -15.02 -10.61
CA TYR A 97 -3.98 -15.49 -10.34
C TYR A 97 -5.03 -14.66 -11.09
N GLN A 98 -4.90 -13.34 -11.11
CA GLN A 98 -5.82 -12.47 -11.84
C GLN A 98 -5.73 -12.64 -13.36
N GLU A 99 -4.52 -12.71 -13.91
CA GLU A 99 -4.33 -12.87 -15.37
C GLU A 99 -4.76 -14.25 -15.88
N PHE A 100 -4.67 -15.30 -15.06
CA PHE A 100 -5.25 -16.59 -15.42
C PHE A 100 -6.78 -16.58 -15.37
N LYS A 101 -7.39 -15.86 -14.39
CA LYS A 101 -8.85 -15.67 -14.36
C LYS A 101 -9.35 -14.87 -15.56
N THR A 102 -8.62 -13.83 -15.97
CA THR A 102 -8.95 -13.08 -17.20
C THR A 102 -8.77 -13.94 -18.44
N ALA A 103 -7.72 -14.78 -18.51
CA ALA A 103 -7.54 -15.73 -19.61
C ALA A 103 -8.74 -16.67 -19.75
N ILE A 104 -9.23 -17.27 -18.66
CA ILE A 104 -10.43 -18.14 -18.68
C ILE A 104 -11.67 -17.39 -19.16
N ALA A 105 -11.83 -16.12 -18.80
CA ALA A 105 -12.98 -15.32 -19.24
C ALA A 105 -13.00 -15.09 -20.77
N TYR A 106 -11.84 -15.03 -21.43
CA TYR A 106 -11.71 -14.85 -22.87
C TYR A 106 -11.58 -16.17 -23.65
N LEU A 107 -11.11 -17.23 -23.00
CA LEU A 107 -10.90 -18.56 -23.58
C LEU A 107 -11.98 -19.52 -23.09
N PRO A 108 -13.12 -19.65 -23.77
CA PRO A 108 -14.15 -20.60 -23.36
C PRO A 108 -13.64 -22.05 -23.50
N ASP A 109 -14.26 -22.96 -22.74
CA ASP A 109 -14.11 -24.40 -22.96
C ASP A 109 -14.77 -24.80 -24.30
N ALA A 110 -13.99 -24.70 -25.36
CA ALA A 110 -14.39 -24.95 -26.74
C ALA A 110 -13.24 -25.61 -27.50
N VAL A 111 -13.53 -26.34 -28.58
CA VAL A 111 -12.53 -27.14 -29.31
C VAL A 111 -11.28 -26.34 -29.73
N VAL A 112 -11.43 -25.06 -30.07
CA VAL A 112 -10.33 -24.19 -30.53
C VAL A 112 -9.46 -23.70 -29.36
N SER A 113 -10.05 -23.37 -28.22
CA SER A 113 -9.38 -22.78 -27.05
C SER A 113 -9.21 -23.74 -25.88
N GLY A 114 -9.69 -24.99 -25.98
CA GLY A 114 -9.78 -25.94 -24.86
C GLY A 114 -8.43 -26.17 -24.17
N ARG A 115 -7.37 -26.41 -24.95
CA ARG A 115 -6.01 -26.56 -24.38
C ARG A 115 -5.56 -25.30 -23.62
N ALA A 116 -5.79 -24.13 -24.18
CA ALA A 116 -5.39 -22.87 -23.55
C ALA A 116 -6.25 -22.55 -22.31
N HIS A 117 -7.53 -22.93 -22.33
CA HIS A 117 -8.43 -22.86 -21.18
C HIS A 117 -7.98 -23.80 -20.06
N ASP A 118 -7.64 -25.06 -20.38
CA ASP A 118 -7.13 -26.04 -19.41
C ASP A 118 -5.81 -25.55 -18.80
N GLU A 119 -4.88 -25.03 -19.61
CA GLU A 119 -3.64 -24.42 -19.12
C GLU A 119 -3.90 -23.21 -18.21
N ALA A 120 -4.93 -22.41 -18.49
CA ALA A 120 -5.32 -21.29 -17.64
C ALA A 120 -5.93 -21.77 -16.33
N ALA A 121 -6.80 -22.78 -16.35
CA ALA A 121 -7.40 -23.41 -15.16
C ALA A 121 -6.32 -24.02 -14.25
N ASP A 122 -5.36 -24.73 -14.84
CA ASP A 122 -4.15 -25.24 -14.16
C ASP A 122 -3.35 -24.10 -13.51
N GLY A 123 -3.22 -22.98 -14.23
CA GLY A 123 -2.56 -21.76 -13.76
C GLY A 123 -3.30 -21.13 -12.57
N VAL A 124 -4.63 -21.05 -12.62
CA VAL A 124 -5.49 -20.60 -11.51
C VAL A 124 -5.31 -21.50 -10.29
N CYS A 125 -5.34 -22.83 -10.47
CA CYS A 125 -5.11 -23.79 -9.39
C CYS A 125 -3.74 -23.55 -8.73
N LYS A 126 -2.65 -23.53 -9.51
CA LYS A 126 -1.27 -23.38 -8.97
C LYS A 126 -1.03 -22.02 -8.32
N SER A 127 -1.42 -20.92 -8.97
CA SER A 127 -1.22 -19.56 -8.44
C SER A 127 -2.12 -19.28 -7.24
N GLY A 128 -3.37 -19.73 -7.30
CA GLY A 128 -4.37 -19.55 -6.25
C GLY A 128 -4.07 -20.36 -4.99
N THR A 129 -3.55 -21.59 -5.11
CA THR A 129 -3.12 -22.36 -3.93
C THR A 129 -1.98 -21.68 -3.19
N VAL A 130 -0.98 -21.14 -3.91
CA VAL A 130 0.14 -20.43 -3.28
C VAL A 130 -0.34 -19.12 -2.64
N LEU A 131 -1.28 -18.42 -3.27
CA LEU A 131 -1.89 -17.22 -2.69
C LEU A 131 -2.67 -17.56 -1.40
N ALA A 132 -3.42 -18.65 -1.40
CA ALA A 132 -4.14 -19.12 -0.21
C ALA A 132 -3.19 -19.54 0.91
N GLU A 133 -2.12 -20.28 0.61
CA GLU A 133 -1.07 -20.62 1.58
C GLU A 133 -0.45 -19.38 2.22
N ALA A 134 -0.18 -18.34 1.43
CA ALA A 134 0.31 -17.06 1.95
C ALA A 134 -0.71 -16.38 2.89
N ARG A 135 -2.01 -16.46 2.59
CA ARG A 135 -3.08 -15.96 3.47
C ARG A 135 -3.18 -16.75 4.77
N ILE A 136 -3.06 -18.07 4.71
CA ILE A 136 -3.00 -18.95 5.89
C ILE A 136 -1.81 -18.56 6.78
N ALA A 137 -0.63 -18.32 6.18
CA ALA A 137 0.55 -17.88 6.92
C ALA A 137 0.36 -16.50 7.59
N GLN A 138 -0.47 -15.64 7.01
CA GLN A 138 -0.87 -14.36 7.61
C GLN A 138 -1.95 -14.51 8.69
N GLY A 139 -2.53 -15.69 8.89
CA GLY A 139 -3.65 -15.92 9.80
C GLY A 139 -5.03 -15.62 9.19
N ASP A 140 -5.09 -15.22 7.92
CA ASP A 140 -6.34 -14.96 7.18
C ASP A 140 -6.91 -16.28 6.62
N HIS A 141 -7.38 -17.14 7.52
CA HIS A 141 -7.95 -18.45 7.17
C HIS A 141 -9.26 -18.31 6.39
N ALA A 142 -10.06 -17.30 6.69
CA ALA A 142 -11.34 -17.04 6.02
C ALA A 142 -11.14 -16.59 4.56
N GLY A 143 -10.19 -15.66 4.33
CA GLY A 143 -9.82 -15.23 2.98
C GLY A 143 -9.20 -16.37 2.16
N ALA A 144 -8.38 -17.22 2.79
CA ALA A 144 -7.84 -18.41 2.14
C ALA A 144 -8.94 -19.40 1.70
N GLU A 145 -9.90 -19.71 2.58
CA GLU A 145 -11.02 -20.59 2.23
C GLU A 145 -11.89 -20.01 1.11
N ALA A 146 -12.12 -18.70 1.10
CA ALA A 146 -12.85 -18.02 0.02
C ALA A 146 -12.15 -18.15 -1.34
N ILE A 147 -10.83 -17.96 -1.40
CA ILE A 147 -10.04 -18.14 -2.63
C ILE A 147 -10.11 -19.59 -3.10
N LEU A 148 -9.85 -20.56 -2.20
CA LEU A 148 -9.83 -21.97 -2.56
C LEU A 148 -11.20 -22.50 -3.01
N SER A 149 -12.28 -22.06 -2.34
CA SER A 149 -13.64 -22.40 -2.76
C SER A 149 -14.04 -21.75 -4.09
N GLU A 150 -13.55 -20.55 -4.41
CA GLU A 150 -13.74 -19.94 -5.74
C GLU A 150 -13.08 -20.81 -6.82
N ILE A 151 -11.84 -21.26 -6.60
CA ILE A 151 -11.10 -22.11 -7.54
C ILE A 151 -11.88 -23.39 -7.84
N ILE A 152 -12.31 -24.11 -6.80
CA ILE A 152 -13.00 -25.40 -6.95
C ILE A 152 -14.37 -25.23 -7.64
N ASN A 153 -15.12 -24.17 -7.31
CA ASN A 153 -16.49 -24.03 -7.81
C ASN A 153 -16.58 -23.41 -9.20
N ARG A 154 -15.63 -22.53 -9.58
CA ARG A 154 -15.74 -21.71 -10.80
C ARG A 154 -14.73 -22.07 -11.87
N TYR A 155 -13.54 -22.54 -11.50
CA TYR A 155 -12.41 -22.62 -12.43
C TYR A 155 -11.93 -24.04 -12.65
N ASP A 156 -11.54 -24.75 -11.59
CA ASP A 156 -11.03 -26.11 -11.67
C ASP A 156 -11.57 -26.97 -10.52
N PRO A 157 -12.64 -27.74 -10.77
CA PRO A 157 -13.19 -28.69 -9.80
C PRO A 157 -12.21 -29.79 -9.40
N ASN A 158 -11.21 -30.11 -10.24
CA ASN A 158 -10.27 -31.21 -10.05
C ASN A 158 -8.94 -30.75 -9.43
N CYS A 159 -8.82 -29.50 -8.99
CA CYS A 159 -7.64 -28.97 -8.31
C CYS A 159 -7.43 -29.66 -6.95
N ARG A 160 -6.74 -30.82 -6.97
CA ARG A 160 -6.51 -31.67 -5.80
C ARG A 160 -5.90 -30.90 -4.63
N LYS A 161 -4.90 -30.06 -4.90
CA LYS A 161 -4.24 -29.23 -3.87
C LYS A 161 -5.21 -28.28 -3.19
N ALA A 162 -6.12 -27.64 -3.94
CA ALA A 162 -7.11 -26.75 -3.34
C ALA A 162 -8.11 -27.52 -2.47
N GLN A 163 -8.57 -28.68 -2.93
CA GLN A 163 -9.46 -29.55 -2.15
C GLN A 163 -8.82 -30.00 -0.84
N GLU A 164 -7.55 -30.45 -0.89
CA GLU A 164 -6.77 -30.83 0.29
C GLU A 164 -6.62 -29.66 1.28
N LEU A 165 -6.28 -28.47 0.80
CA LEU A 165 -6.15 -27.28 1.65
C LEU A 165 -7.48 -26.87 2.30
N VAL A 166 -8.60 -26.94 1.57
CA VAL A 166 -9.94 -26.66 2.15
C VAL A 166 -10.30 -27.70 3.21
N ALA A 167 -10.01 -28.99 2.98
CA ALA A 167 -10.24 -30.03 3.96
C ALA A 167 -9.44 -29.77 5.25
N ASN A 168 -8.15 -29.43 5.11
CA ASN A 168 -7.28 -29.08 6.22
C ASN A 168 -7.77 -27.83 6.98
N LEU A 169 -8.24 -26.80 6.26
CA LEU A 169 -8.82 -25.59 6.86
C LEU A 169 -10.11 -25.88 7.63
N ARG A 170 -10.92 -26.84 7.18
CA ARG A 170 -12.17 -27.22 7.85
C ARG A 170 -11.93 -28.15 9.04
N GLN A 171 -10.86 -28.94 9.00
CA GLN A 171 -10.51 -29.83 10.09
C GLN A 171 -10.23 -29.03 11.38
N PRO A 172 -10.98 -29.28 12.46
CA PRO A 172 -10.72 -28.65 13.75
C PRO A 172 -9.31 -29.01 14.24
N GLY A 173 -8.56 -28.03 14.72
CA GLY A 173 -7.25 -28.24 15.33
C GLY A 173 -6.09 -28.43 14.34
N TYR A 174 -6.32 -28.51 13.03
CA TYR A 174 -5.23 -28.56 12.05
C TYR A 174 -4.51 -27.19 11.97
N PHE A 175 -5.27 -26.12 11.74
CA PHE A 175 -4.77 -24.75 11.84
C PHE A 175 -5.27 -24.10 13.12
N ASN A 176 -4.38 -23.33 13.77
CA ASN A 176 -4.77 -22.52 14.91
C ASN A 176 -5.55 -21.28 14.45
N LYS A 177 -6.87 -21.40 14.40
CA LYS A 177 -7.79 -20.30 14.03
C LYS A 177 -7.92 -19.20 15.09
N THR A 178 -7.36 -19.40 16.29
CA THR A 178 -7.33 -18.33 17.31
C THR A 178 -6.30 -17.25 16.98
N VAL A 179 -5.30 -17.59 16.15
CA VAL A 179 -4.33 -16.65 15.61
C VAL A 179 -4.96 -15.98 14.40
N ASP A 180 -5.55 -14.81 14.64
CA ASP A 180 -6.15 -13.97 13.61
C ASP A 180 -5.10 -13.11 12.87
N ALA A 181 -5.43 -12.70 11.64
CA ALA A 181 -4.61 -11.79 10.86
C ALA A 181 -4.36 -10.46 11.58
N GLY A 182 -5.35 -9.95 12.32
CA GLY A 182 -5.18 -8.76 13.15
C GLY A 182 -4.12 -8.94 14.24
N PHE A 183 -4.02 -10.15 14.81
CA PHE A 183 -3.01 -10.47 15.83
C PHE A 183 -1.61 -10.55 15.21
N ILE A 184 -1.44 -11.27 14.09
CA ILE A 184 -0.15 -11.35 13.38
C ILE A 184 0.36 -9.96 12.99
N ASN A 185 -0.51 -9.10 12.44
CA ASN A 185 -0.15 -7.74 12.07
C ASN A 185 0.33 -6.91 13.27
N LYS A 186 -0.31 -7.06 14.45
CA LYS A 186 0.15 -6.41 15.68
C LYS A 186 1.51 -6.93 16.12
N VAL A 187 1.74 -8.23 16.04
CA VAL A 187 3.05 -8.85 16.39
C VAL A 187 4.15 -8.32 15.47
N GLU A 188 3.91 -8.27 14.17
CA GLU A 188 4.89 -7.72 13.21
C GLU A 188 5.14 -6.23 13.43
N GLU A 189 4.10 -5.45 13.73
CA GLU A 189 4.26 -4.03 14.06
C GLU A 189 5.08 -3.82 15.35
N VAL A 190 4.84 -4.63 16.39
CA VAL A 190 5.64 -4.61 17.61
C VAL A 190 7.11 -4.92 17.31
N LYS A 191 7.41 -5.96 16.50
CA LYS A 191 8.78 -6.28 16.11
C LYS A 191 9.44 -5.13 15.35
N ARG A 192 8.73 -4.51 14.41
CA ARG A 192 9.20 -3.36 13.63
C ARG A 192 9.56 -2.20 14.55
N LEU A 193 8.67 -1.84 15.47
CA LEU A 193 8.88 -0.73 16.41
C LEU A 193 10.03 -1.02 17.39
N LEU A 194 10.18 -2.26 17.86
CA LEU A 194 11.31 -2.66 18.71
C LEU A 194 12.65 -2.53 17.98
N ALA A 195 12.72 -2.97 16.71
CA ALA A 195 13.92 -2.82 15.88
C ALA A 195 14.24 -1.34 15.60
N GLU A 196 13.21 -0.53 15.33
CA GLU A 196 13.34 0.93 15.16
C GLU A 196 13.85 1.61 16.44
N ALA A 197 13.30 1.24 17.60
CA ALA A 197 13.73 1.75 18.90
C ALA A 197 15.20 1.40 19.19
N ASP A 198 15.62 0.17 18.89
CA ASP A 198 17.01 -0.25 19.08
C ASP A 198 17.96 0.49 18.13
N GLY A 199 17.57 0.72 16.88
CA GLY A 199 18.34 1.57 15.95
C GLY A 199 18.48 3.01 16.43
N TYR A 200 17.42 3.59 17.01
CA TYR A 200 17.51 4.92 17.63
C TYR A 200 18.39 4.94 18.88
N TYR A 201 18.32 3.90 19.70
CA TYR A 201 19.19 3.75 20.87
C TYR A 201 20.66 3.69 20.45
N GLN A 202 21.00 2.83 19.47
CA GLN A 202 22.36 2.69 18.97
C GLN A 202 22.92 3.98 18.34
N SER A 203 22.05 4.82 17.77
CA SER A 203 22.46 6.13 17.22
C SER A 203 22.47 7.27 18.26
N GLY A 204 22.22 6.98 19.55
CA GLY A 204 22.18 7.96 20.63
C GLY A 204 20.92 8.84 20.65
N GLN A 205 19.93 8.57 19.79
CA GLN A 205 18.68 9.33 19.71
C GLN A 205 17.66 8.82 20.75
N TYR A 206 17.99 8.99 22.03
CA TYR A 206 17.26 8.38 23.14
C TYR A 206 15.78 8.80 23.25
N ASP A 207 15.43 10.05 22.93
CA ASP A 207 14.04 10.51 23.01
C ASP A 207 13.16 9.87 21.93
N LYS A 208 13.72 9.61 20.74
CA LYS A 208 13.01 8.88 19.69
C LYS A 208 12.87 7.41 20.05
N ALA A 209 13.93 6.81 20.60
CA ALA A 209 13.89 5.43 21.09
C ALA A 209 12.81 5.24 22.17
N MET A 210 12.73 6.16 23.15
CA MET A 210 11.71 6.14 24.19
C MET A 210 10.29 6.17 23.61
N LYS A 211 10.02 7.08 22.67
CA LYS A 211 8.72 7.16 21.98
C LYS A 211 8.38 5.90 21.20
N SER A 212 9.36 5.25 20.57
CA SER A 212 9.13 3.98 19.87
C SER A 212 8.79 2.85 20.84
N TYR A 213 9.43 2.79 22.02
CA TYR A 213 9.04 1.85 23.07
C TYR A 213 7.66 2.15 23.66
N ASP A 214 7.29 3.42 23.85
CA ASP A 214 5.94 3.80 24.29
C ASP A 214 4.86 3.30 23.31
N ARG A 215 5.12 3.40 21.99
CA ARG A 215 4.22 2.86 20.97
C ARG A 215 4.09 1.35 21.06
N VAL A 216 5.17 0.63 21.36
CA VAL A 216 5.10 -0.83 21.62
C VAL A 216 4.21 -1.10 22.82
N LEU A 217 4.35 -0.37 23.91
CA LEU A 217 3.53 -0.55 25.11
C LEU A 217 2.06 -0.15 24.91
N ALA A 218 1.77 0.75 23.97
CA ALA A 218 0.39 1.06 23.57
C ALA A 218 -0.26 -0.11 22.81
N LEU A 219 0.52 -0.89 22.05
CA LEU A 219 0.03 -2.08 21.35
C LEU A 219 -0.01 -3.32 22.26
N ASP A 220 1.02 -3.50 23.08
CA ASP A 220 1.19 -4.59 24.03
C ASP A 220 1.69 -4.05 25.39
N PRO A 221 0.77 -3.74 26.31
CA PRO A 221 1.11 -3.16 27.62
C PRO A 221 2.03 -4.03 28.50
N TYR A 222 2.11 -5.33 28.22
CA TYR A 222 2.87 -6.29 29.01
C TYR A 222 4.21 -6.66 28.37
N ASN A 223 4.61 -5.96 27.29
CA ASN A 223 5.85 -6.25 26.59
C ASN A 223 7.09 -5.97 27.47
N THR A 224 7.78 -7.03 27.89
CA THR A 224 8.96 -6.90 28.75
C THR A 224 10.17 -6.31 28.02
N ALA A 225 10.30 -6.54 26.71
CA ALA A 225 11.42 -6.02 25.93
C ALA A 225 11.36 -4.49 25.82
N ALA A 226 10.17 -3.93 25.60
CA ALA A 226 9.97 -2.49 25.58
C ALA A 226 10.28 -1.86 26.94
N ARG A 227 9.76 -2.41 28.04
CA ARG A 227 10.05 -1.90 29.40
C ARG A 227 11.53 -1.91 29.73
N ARG A 228 12.23 -3.01 29.44
CA ARG A 228 13.69 -3.10 29.60
C ARG A 228 14.44 -2.12 28.72
N GLY A 229 13.95 -1.86 27.51
CA GLY A 229 14.49 -0.86 26.61
C GLY A 229 14.41 0.56 27.17
N GLN A 230 13.27 0.93 27.77
CA GLN A 230 13.09 2.20 28.46
C GLN A 230 14.02 2.34 29.66
N GLU A 231 14.08 1.32 30.52
CA GLU A 231 15.00 1.27 31.65
C GLU A 231 16.47 1.44 31.21
N ARG A 232 16.86 0.76 30.13
CA ARG A 232 18.20 0.90 29.55
C ARG A 232 18.50 2.34 29.13
N ILE A 233 17.55 3.01 28.47
CA ILE A 233 17.68 4.42 28.09
C ILE A 233 17.85 5.31 29.33
N ASP A 234 17.00 5.12 30.33
CA ASP A 234 17.04 5.95 31.55
C ASP A 234 18.37 5.77 32.30
N ASN A 235 18.87 4.54 32.38
CA ASN A 235 20.18 4.25 32.94
C ASN A 235 21.31 4.90 32.13
N THR A 236 21.27 4.85 30.80
CA THR A 236 22.28 5.53 29.97
C THR A 236 22.25 7.05 30.16
N LYS A 237 21.06 7.66 30.23
CA LYS A 237 20.92 9.09 30.50
C LYS A 237 21.46 9.47 31.88
N TYR A 238 21.19 8.64 32.89
CA TYR A 238 21.72 8.81 34.24
C TYR A 238 23.25 8.78 34.26
N GLN A 239 23.86 7.72 33.71
CA GLN A 239 25.33 7.57 33.69
C GLN A 239 26.01 8.73 32.95
N TYR A 240 25.47 9.15 31.81
CA TYR A 240 25.99 10.31 31.09
C TYR A 240 25.90 11.61 31.91
N GLY A 241 24.83 11.78 32.69
CA GLY A 241 24.65 12.92 33.59
C GLY A 241 25.70 12.96 34.71
N GLU A 242 25.99 11.81 35.32
CA GLU A 242 27.03 11.68 36.36
C GLU A 242 28.42 11.98 35.80
N GLU A 243 28.76 11.40 34.64
CA GLU A 243 30.04 11.64 33.96
C GLU A 243 30.23 13.14 33.61
N ALA A 244 29.18 13.79 33.10
CA ALA A 244 29.23 15.22 32.77
C ALA A 244 29.40 16.11 34.02
N TYR A 245 28.78 15.71 35.14
CA TYR A 245 28.93 16.40 36.42
C TYR A 245 30.37 16.28 36.94
N ASP A 246 30.92 15.06 36.95
CA ASP A 246 32.28 14.80 37.41
C ASP A 246 33.33 15.51 36.55
N GLU A 247 33.14 15.55 35.23
CA GLU A 247 33.99 16.29 34.29
C GLU A 247 34.00 17.80 34.58
N THR A 248 32.81 18.37 34.80
CA THR A 248 32.65 19.78 35.15
C THR A 248 33.34 20.08 36.48
N ARG A 249 33.12 19.25 37.49
CA ARG A 249 33.74 19.37 38.82
C ARG A 249 35.27 19.28 38.73
N ALA A 250 35.80 18.30 38.01
CA ALA A 250 37.23 18.13 37.80
C ALA A 250 37.85 19.35 37.10
N ARG A 251 37.17 19.88 36.06
CA ARG A 251 37.60 21.11 35.36
C ARG A 251 37.62 22.32 36.30
N HIS A 252 36.65 22.46 37.19
CA HIS A 252 36.64 23.54 38.18
C HIS A 252 37.79 23.41 39.18
N LEU A 253 38.05 22.20 39.69
CA LEU A 253 39.19 21.95 40.58
C LEU A 253 40.53 22.24 39.89
N TRP A 254 40.68 21.88 38.61
CA TRP A 254 41.87 22.19 37.83
C TRP A 254 42.10 23.69 37.67
N LYS A 255 41.05 24.49 37.43
CA LYS A 255 41.15 25.96 37.36
C LYS A 255 41.55 26.58 38.70
N VAL A 256 41.05 26.01 39.81
CA VAL A 256 41.47 26.44 41.15
C VAL A 256 42.95 26.18 41.31
N GLU A 257 43.41 24.95 41.04
CA GLU A 257 44.82 24.58 41.09
C GLU A 257 45.70 25.49 40.23
N GLU A 258 45.31 25.76 38.98
CA GLU A 258 46.01 26.67 38.07
C GLU A 258 46.19 28.07 38.67
N ALA A 259 45.17 28.62 39.35
CA ALA A 259 45.24 29.91 40.01
C ALA A 259 46.17 29.95 41.23
N TRP A 260 46.41 28.80 41.87
CA TRP A 260 47.38 28.66 42.97
C TRP A 260 48.81 28.41 42.47
N GLN A 261 49.00 28.01 41.21
CA GLN A 261 50.33 27.79 40.66
C GLN A 261 51.08 29.11 40.49
N GLN A 262 52.33 29.16 40.96
CA GLN A 262 53.18 30.33 40.73
C GLN A 262 53.55 30.44 39.25
N PRO A 263 53.56 31.65 38.66
CA PRO A 263 53.94 31.83 37.27
C PRO A 263 55.35 31.29 37.04
N VAL A 264 55.48 30.41 36.04
CA VAL A 264 56.76 29.77 35.70
C VAL A 264 57.78 30.87 35.35
N ARG A 265 58.85 30.98 36.13
CA ARG A 265 59.94 31.91 35.85
C ARG A 265 60.59 31.53 34.51
N LYS A 266 60.48 32.40 33.50
CA LYS A 266 61.19 32.22 32.22
C LYS A 266 62.68 32.43 32.47
N TYR A 267 63.48 31.37 32.37
CA TYR A 267 64.93 31.48 32.44
C TYR A 267 65.44 32.31 31.25
N GLY A 268 66.03 33.48 31.53
CA GLY A 268 66.59 34.39 30.52
C GLY A 268 65.76 35.65 30.18
N ALA A 269 64.56 35.84 30.72
CA ALA A 269 63.81 37.09 30.54
C ALA A 269 64.24 38.13 31.59
N VAL A 270 65.22 38.97 31.24
CA VAL A 270 65.60 40.15 32.02
C VAL A 270 64.59 41.26 31.71
N GLY A 271 63.58 41.42 32.57
CA GLY A 271 62.70 42.60 32.63
C GLY A 271 63.02 43.44 33.86
N PRO A 272 62.83 44.78 33.81
CA PRO A 272 63.50 45.71 34.72
C PRO A 272 63.07 45.52 36.17
N ALA A 273 64.04 45.70 37.07
CA ALA A 273 63.89 45.62 38.50
C ALA A 273 62.71 46.46 39.00
N ALA A 274 61.93 45.87 39.90
CA ALA A 274 60.86 46.55 40.62
C ALA A 274 61.41 47.82 41.28
N ASP A 275 60.94 48.98 40.81
CA ASP A 275 61.17 50.25 41.50
C ASP A 275 60.25 50.27 42.72
N ASN A 276 60.85 50.06 43.88
CA ASN A 276 60.22 50.12 45.18
C ASN A 276 59.96 51.60 45.52
N LYS A 277 58.75 52.10 45.23
CA LYS A 277 58.24 53.34 45.83
C LYS A 277 56.98 53.04 46.60
N GLY A 278 57.12 53.06 47.92
CA GLY A 278 56.02 52.86 48.86
C GLY A 278 54.94 53.93 48.74
N ARG A 279 53.68 53.50 48.84
CA ARG A 279 52.67 53.94 49.81
C ARG A 279 51.46 53.02 49.73
#